data_AF-A0A250IE42-F1
#
_entry.id   AF-A0A250IE42-F1
#
_cell.length_a   1.000
_cell.length_b   1.000
_cell.length_c   1.000
_cell.angle_alpha   90.00
_cell.angle_beta   90.00
_cell.angle_gamma   90.00
#
_symmetry.space_group_name_H-M   'P 1'
#
loop_
_entity.id
_entity.type
_entity.pdbx_description
1 polymer ?
#
loop_
_entity_poly.entity_id
_entity_poly.type
_entity_poly.pdbx_seq_one_letter_code
_entity_poly.pdbx_strand_id
1 'polypeptide(L)'
;MTAGRKLLGWGLVPLLLLAPCLLAQGSVWIITAPLLLLLGWMSFLARVVPQVQWRWEFIAEALAVACLLGVGSHLFLRGLWRRFHAETPEARPWPVRWSVSLLTLLVLLFLATMATVGAAHHVGWLVSTREPLVVSSWFRPGGFRERLERERLCEFALLQAREGVTMEHLSRALLRSEDTREVAERMFVASRRGPGDALGILVFPRDPTELEEIGGTRCGTGAERARLVPSREVSEFLSDMNVRPGGAP
;
A
#
# COMPACT_ATOMS: atom_id res chain seq x y z
N MET A 1 31.57 44.81 -0.34
CA MET A 1 30.28 44.07 -0.32
C MET A 1 29.78 43.63 -1.72
N THR A 2 30.60 43.66 -2.79
CA THR A 2 30.17 43.33 -4.16
C THR A 2 30.50 41.90 -4.61
N ALA A 3 31.41 41.20 -3.92
CA ALA A 3 31.82 39.84 -4.27
C ALA A 3 30.73 38.77 -4.01
N GLY A 4 29.89 38.97 -2.98
CA GLY A 4 28.83 38.01 -2.60
C GLY A 4 27.69 37.87 -3.61
N ARG A 5 27.34 38.94 -4.34
CA ARG A 5 26.26 38.89 -5.34
C ARG A 5 26.64 38.13 -6.61
N LYS A 6 27.94 38.08 -6.96
CA LYS A 6 28.40 37.36 -8.17
C LYS A 6 28.43 35.84 -7.96
N LEU A 7 28.80 35.38 -6.76
CA LEU A 7 28.78 33.96 -6.41
C LEU A 7 27.35 33.40 -6.33
N LEU A 8 26.40 34.18 -5.81
CA LEU A 8 24.99 33.77 -5.74
C LEU A 8 24.34 33.65 -7.13
N GLY A 9 24.69 34.55 -8.06
CA GLY A 9 24.18 34.51 -9.44
C GLY A 9 24.72 33.32 -10.25
N TRP A 10 26.00 32.95 -10.06
CA TRP A 10 26.61 31.83 -10.78
C TRP A 10 26.16 30.45 -10.30
N GLY A 11 25.72 30.31 -9.05
CA GLY A 11 25.11 29.06 -8.56
C GLY A 11 23.66 28.88 -9.04
N LEU A 12 22.93 29.97 -9.25
CA LEU A 12 21.53 29.94 -9.68
C LEU A 12 21.36 29.51 -11.13
N VAL A 13 22.24 29.95 -12.04
CA VAL A 13 22.16 29.61 -13.48
C VAL A 13 22.23 28.10 -13.75
N PRO A 14 23.22 27.33 -13.25
CA PRO A 14 23.24 25.89 -13.44
C PRO A 14 22.08 25.20 -12.74
N LEU A 15 21.64 25.67 -11.57
CA LEU A 15 20.45 25.13 -10.88
C LEU A 15 19.17 25.31 -11.73
N LEU A 16 19.00 26.49 -12.34
CA LEU A 16 17.85 26.81 -13.20
C LEU A 16 17.88 26.05 -14.54
N LEU A 17 19.06 25.70 -15.05
CA LEU A 17 19.24 24.91 -16.27
C LEU A 17 19.16 23.39 -16.01
N LEU A 18 19.66 22.90 -14.86
CA LEU A 18 19.60 21.48 -14.49
C LEU A 18 18.20 21.06 -14.05
N ALA A 19 17.46 21.93 -13.34
CA ALA A 19 16.14 21.57 -12.84
C ALA A 19 15.15 21.12 -13.94
N PRO A 20 15.00 21.82 -15.08
CA PRO A 20 14.16 21.35 -16.20
C PRO A 20 14.65 20.04 -16.82
N CYS A 21 15.97 19.85 -16.96
CA CYS A 21 16.54 18.61 -17.49
C CYS A 21 16.27 17.41 -16.56
N LEU A 22 16.41 17.60 -15.24
CA LEU A 22 16.08 16.58 -14.24
C LEU A 22 14.58 16.26 -14.24
N LEU A 23 13.71 17.28 -14.39
CA LEU A 23 12.27 17.09 -14.54
C LEU A 23 11.94 16.33 -15.84
N ALA A 24 12.58 16.66 -16.96
CA ALA A 24 12.38 16.01 -18.25
C ALA A 24 12.84 14.55 -18.27
N GLN A 25 13.87 14.19 -17.47
CA GLN A 25 14.31 12.81 -17.28
C GLN A 25 13.42 12.01 -16.31
N GLY A 26 12.32 12.58 -15.81
CA GLY A 26 11.44 11.93 -14.86
C GLY A 26 12.01 11.86 -13.43
N SER A 27 13.06 12.63 -13.11
CA SER A 27 13.66 12.68 -11.77
C SER A 27 12.86 13.53 -10.76
N VAL A 28 11.56 13.73 -11.02
CA VAL A 28 10.60 14.42 -10.13
C VAL A 28 10.60 13.82 -8.72
N TRP A 29 10.94 12.52 -8.61
CA TRP A 29 11.05 11.79 -7.35
C TRP A 29 12.06 12.42 -6.37
N ILE A 30 13.14 13.06 -6.84
CA ILE A 30 14.17 13.69 -5.98
C ILE A 30 13.59 14.85 -5.17
N ILE A 31 12.64 15.59 -5.72
CA ILE A 31 11.99 16.72 -5.05
C ILE A 31 10.75 16.24 -4.29
N THR A 32 9.96 15.36 -4.90
CA THR A 32 8.71 14.89 -4.31
C THR A 32 8.93 13.96 -3.13
N ALA A 33 9.95 13.10 -3.12
CA ALA A 33 10.17 12.17 -2.01
C ALA A 33 10.50 12.89 -0.68
N PRO A 34 11.44 13.85 -0.61
CA PRO A 34 11.66 14.63 0.62
C PRO A 34 10.42 15.43 1.01
N LEU A 35 9.71 16.01 0.05
CA LEU A 35 8.50 16.78 0.32
C LEU A 35 7.37 15.90 0.88
N LEU A 36 7.19 14.69 0.34
CA LEU A 36 6.26 13.68 0.85
C LEU A 36 6.71 13.13 2.21
N LEU A 37 8.01 13.01 2.46
CA LEU A 37 8.50 12.66 3.80
C LEU A 37 8.16 13.75 4.83
N LEU A 38 8.36 15.02 4.45
CA LEU A 38 8.16 16.18 5.33
C LEU A 38 6.70 16.56 5.52
N LEU A 39 5.84 16.40 4.50
CA LEU A 39 4.45 16.86 4.50
C LEU A 39 3.42 15.74 4.29
N GLY A 40 3.84 14.60 3.74
CA GLY A 40 2.93 13.50 3.40
C GLY A 40 2.26 12.87 4.62
N TRP A 41 2.89 12.94 5.80
CA TRP A 41 2.30 12.48 7.05
C TRP A 41 1.03 13.25 7.43
N MET A 42 0.91 14.54 7.09
CA MET A 42 -0.31 15.32 7.33
C MET A 42 -1.47 14.81 6.47
N SER A 43 -1.22 14.56 5.19
CA SER A 43 -2.22 14.00 4.27
C SER A 43 -2.62 12.57 4.67
N PHE A 44 -1.64 11.77 5.12
CA PHE A 44 -1.88 10.45 5.65
C PHE A 44 -2.76 10.50 6.91
N LEU A 45 -2.43 11.33 7.89
CA LEU A 45 -3.25 11.49 9.11
C LEU A 45 -4.67 11.96 8.77
N ALA A 46 -4.83 12.92 7.85
CA ALA A 46 -6.15 13.40 7.45
C ALA A 46 -7.04 12.30 6.85
N ARG A 47 -6.45 11.31 6.16
CA ARG A 47 -7.18 10.15 5.61
C ARG A 47 -7.40 9.04 6.63
N VAL A 48 -6.41 8.77 7.47
CA VAL A 48 -6.39 7.61 8.37
C VAL A 48 -7.11 7.90 9.68
N VAL A 49 -6.94 9.07 10.28
CA VAL A 49 -7.57 9.43 11.57
C VAL A 49 -9.10 9.25 11.54
N PRO A 50 -9.84 9.65 10.48
CA PRO A 50 -11.28 9.40 10.39
C PRO A 50 -11.66 7.92 10.29
N GLN A 51 -10.75 7.06 9.83
CA GLN A 51 -10.97 5.61 9.71
C GLN A 51 -10.62 4.86 10.99
N VAL A 52 -9.99 5.52 11.98
CA VAL A 52 -9.65 4.91 13.25
C VAL A 52 -10.93 4.58 14.02
N GLN A 53 -11.14 3.29 14.25
CA GLN A 53 -12.21 2.83 15.13
C GLN A 53 -11.75 2.90 16.59
N TRP A 54 -12.45 3.70 17.38
CA TRP A 54 -12.17 3.86 18.81
C TRP A 54 -12.64 2.63 19.58
N ARG A 55 -11.69 1.80 20.01
CA ARG A 55 -11.95 0.63 20.86
C ARG A 55 -11.73 1.00 22.32
N TRP A 56 -12.78 1.48 22.97
CA TRP A 56 -12.73 1.98 24.36
C TRP A 56 -12.20 0.94 25.36
N GLU A 57 -12.44 -0.34 25.13
CA GLU A 57 -11.93 -1.45 25.95
C GLU A 57 -10.40 -1.42 26.05
N PHE A 58 -9.71 -1.32 24.91
CA PHE A 58 -8.25 -1.27 24.87
C PHE A 58 -7.69 0.03 25.43
N ILE A 59 -8.41 1.14 25.23
CA ILE A 59 -8.01 2.44 25.79
C ILE A 59 -8.09 2.37 27.32
N ALA A 60 -9.16 1.80 27.87
CA ALA A 60 -9.34 1.63 29.30
C ALA A 60 -8.27 0.68 29.90
N GLU A 61 -7.98 -0.42 29.22
CA GLU A 61 -6.92 -1.35 29.64
C GLU A 61 -5.54 -0.69 29.63
N ALA A 62 -5.19 0.03 28.54
CA ALA A 62 -3.93 0.76 28.45
C ALA A 62 -3.81 1.84 29.54
N LEU A 63 -4.88 2.57 29.83
CA LEU A 63 -4.92 3.54 30.92
C LEU A 63 -4.77 2.87 32.29
N ALA A 64 -5.44 1.74 32.53
CA ALA A 64 -5.33 0.99 33.77
C ALA A 64 -3.90 0.51 34.02
N VAL A 65 -3.24 -0.06 33.00
CA VAL A 65 -1.85 -0.50 33.08
C VAL A 65 -0.91 0.70 33.27
N ALA A 66 -1.11 1.80 32.56
CA ALA A 66 -0.31 3.01 32.71
C ALA A 66 -0.45 3.62 34.11
N CYS A 67 -1.65 3.65 34.68
CA CYS A 67 -1.91 4.09 36.05
C CYS A 67 -1.25 3.17 37.07
N LEU A 68 -1.40 1.86 36.93
CA LEU A 68 -0.79 0.87 37.81
C LEU A 68 0.73 0.99 37.79
N LEU A 69 1.33 1.09 36.61
CA LEU A 69 2.77 1.27 36.43
C LEU A 69 3.25 2.62 36.98
N GLY A 70 2.50 3.69 36.73
CA GLY A 70 2.83 5.04 37.21
C GLY A 70 2.79 5.15 38.74
N VAL A 71 1.72 4.68 39.37
CA VAL A 71 1.59 4.68 40.84
C VAL A 71 2.60 3.72 41.47
N GLY A 72 2.72 2.50 40.95
CA GLY A 72 3.65 1.50 41.44
C GLY A 72 5.11 1.98 41.37
N SER A 73 5.54 2.49 40.22
CA SER A 73 6.89 3.04 40.05
C SER A 73 7.12 4.27 40.93
N HIS A 74 6.14 5.15 41.10
CA HIS A 74 6.27 6.30 42.00
C HIS A 74 6.47 5.88 43.45
N LEU A 75 5.63 4.97 43.97
CA LEU A 75 5.74 4.48 45.34
C LEU A 75 7.06 3.75 45.57
N PHE A 76 7.48 2.92 44.60
CA PHE A 76 8.74 2.22 44.64
C PHE A 76 9.94 3.18 44.64
N LEU A 77 10.02 4.11 43.69
CA LEU A 77 11.11 5.09 43.59
C LEU A 77 11.14 6.03 44.79
N ARG A 78 9.99 6.46 45.31
CA ARG A 78 9.91 7.24 46.55
C ARG A 78 10.40 6.43 47.75
N GLY A 79 10.12 5.14 47.81
CA GLY A 79 10.66 4.24 48.84
C GLY A 79 12.18 4.11 48.74
N LEU A 80 12.69 3.89 47.53
CA LEU A 80 14.11 3.75 47.24
C LEU A 80 14.88 5.04 47.54
N TRP A 81 14.36 6.19 47.12
CA TRP A 81 14.95 7.51 47.36
C TRP A 81 15.12 7.81 48.85
N ARG A 82 14.08 7.52 49.65
CA ARG A 82 14.13 7.69 51.11
C ARG A 82 15.20 6.83 51.76
N ARG A 83 15.41 5.60 51.28
CA ARG A 83 16.45 4.72 51.80
C ARG A 83 17.85 5.22 51.46
N PHE A 84 18.06 5.68 50.22
CA PHE A 84 19.37 6.22 49.81
C PHE A 84 19.74 7.55 50.50
N HIS A 85 18.75 8.29 50.99
CA HIS A 85 18.96 9.60 51.62
C HIS A 85 18.66 9.60 53.12
N ALA A 86 18.58 8.43 53.77
CA ALA A 86 18.21 8.33 55.18
C ALA A 86 19.15 9.11 56.12
N GLU A 87 20.42 9.28 55.73
CA GLU A 87 21.45 9.98 56.53
C GLU A 87 21.50 11.50 56.27
N THR A 88 20.74 12.00 55.29
CA THR A 88 20.73 13.43 54.95
C THR A 88 19.44 14.09 55.48
N PRO A 89 19.49 14.82 56.62
CA PRO A 89 18.30 15.37 57.27
C PRO A 89 17.53 16.40 56.42
N GLU A 90 18.16 16.95 55.37
CA GLU A 90 17.55 17.93 54.46
C GLU A 90 17.12 17.33 53.10
N ALA A 91 17.08 16.00 52.98
CA ALA A 91 16.73 15.36 51.72
C ALA A 91 15.30 15.70 51.27
N ARG A 92 15.19 16.33 50.10
CA ARG A 92 13.89 16.67 49.50
C ARG A 92 13.10 15.39 49.17
N PRO A 93 11.77 15.38 49.37
CA PRO A 93 10.92 14.24 48.99
C PRO A 93 10.93 14.05 47.47
N TRP A 94 10.83 12.79 47.03
CA TRP A 94 10.78 12.45 45.60
C TRP A 94 9.60 13.15 44.92
N PRO A 95 9.84 14.07 43.98
CA PRO A 95 8.77 14.89 43.41
C PRO A 95 8.00 14.10 42.33
N VAL A 96 6.67 14.19 42.33
CA VAL A 96 5.79 13.46 41.40
C VAL A 96 6.15 13.71 39.93
N ARG A 97 6.57 14.94 39.60
CA ARG A 97 7.01 15.32 38.25
C ARG A 97 8.14 14.43 37.69
N TRP A 98 9.00 13.87 38.53
CA TRP A 98 10.06 12.97 38.07
C TRP A 98 9.50 11.61 37.67
N SER A 99 8.55 11.07 38.43
CA SER A 99 7.86 9.83 38.05
C SER A 99 7.04 10.00 36.76
N VAL A 100 6.32 11.12 36.63
CA VAL A 100 5.60 11.44 35.38
C VAL A 100 6.56 11.54 34.21
N SER A 101 7.69 12.25 34.37
CA SER A 101 8.70 12.38 33.32
C SER A 101 9.29 11.03 32.91
N LEU A 102 9.57 10.13 33.86
CA LEU A 102 10.07 8.78 33.56
C LEU A 102 9.02 7.93 32.84
N LEU A 103 7.75 7.99 33.28
CA LEU A 103 6.66 7.27 32.63
C LEU A 103 6.43 7.79 31.21
N THR A 104 6.41 9.10 31.01
CA THR A 104 6.31 9.71 29.67
C THR A 104 7.46 9.28 28.78
N LEU A 105 8.70 9.29 29.28
CA LEU A 105 9.87 8.82 28.53
C LEU A 105 9.71 7.35 28.11
N LEU A 106 9.22 6.49 29.01
CA LEU A 106 8.98 5.08 28.73
C LEU A 106 7.91 4.88 27.64
N VAL A 107 6.79 5.62 27.72
CA VAL A 107 5.73 5.60 26.71
C VAL A 107 6.26 6.07 25.36
N LEU A 108 7.03 7.16 25.33
CA LEU A 108 7.65 7.66 24.10
C LEU A 108 8.61 6.64 23.49
N LEU A 109 9.43 5.97 24.31
CA LEU A 109 10.34 4.92 23.86
C LEU A 109 9.57 3.73 23.29
N PHE A 110 8.48 3.33 23.93
CA PHE A 110 7.60 2.26 23.44
C PHE A 110 6.97 2.63 22.09
N LEU A 111 6.42 3.84 21.95
CA LEU A 111 5.87 4.34 20.69
C LEU A 111 6.93 4.41 19.59
N ALA A 112 8.13 4.90 19.90
CA ALA A 112 9.25 4.93 18.96
C ALA A 112 9.61 3.53 18.49
N THR A 113 9.69 2.55 19.41
CA THR A 113 9.99 1.16 19.08
C THR A 113 8.93 0.55 18.17
N MET A 114 7.64 0.74 18.49
CA MET A 114 6.53 0.25 17.66
C MET A 114 6.56 0.88 16.27
N ALA A 115 6.82 2.18 16.17
CA ALA A 115 6.96 2.87 14.89
C ALA A 115 8.14 2.33 14.06
N THR A 116 9.29 2.08 14.69
CA THR A 116 10.46 1.50 14.01
C THR A 116 10.18 0.08 13.51
N VAL A 117 9.52 -0.77 14.32
CA VAL A 117 9.16 -2.13 13.89
C VAL A 117 8.18 -2.10 12.71
N GLY A 118 7.16 -1.24 12.77
CA GLY A 118 6.23 -1.04 11.65
C GLY A 118 6.96 -0.58 10.38
N ALA A 119 7.84 0.40 10.48
CA ALA A 119 8.66 0.87 9.36
C ALA A 119 9.55 -0.24 8.79
N ALA A 120 10.24 -1.00 9.65
CA ALA A 120 11.09 -2.11 9.23
C ALA A 120 10.30 -3.22 8.53
N HIS A 121 9.09 -3.53 9.02
CA HIS A 121 8.21 -4.50 8.38
C HIS A 121 7.77 -4.03 6.98
N HIS A 122 7.33 -2.78 6.84
CA HIS A 122 6.94 -2.24 5.53
C HIS A 122 8.12 -2.14 4.56
N VAL A 123 9.30 -1.72 5.03
CA VAL A 123 10.53 -1.71 4.21
C VAL A 123 10.92 -3.14 3.82
N GLY A 124 10.85 -4.09 4.75
CA GLY A 124 11.12 -5.50 4.49
C GLY A 124 10.19 -6.07 3.42
N TRP A 125 8.90 -5.75 3.49
CA TRP A 125 7.93 -6.11 2.46
C TRP A 125 8.32 -5.52 1.10
N LEU A 126 8.57 -4.21 1.03
CA LEU A 126 8.97 -3.51 -0.20
C LEU A 126 10.27 -4.04 -0.83
N VAL A 127 11.24 -4.46 -0.02
CA VAL A 127 12.49 -5.04 -0.51
C VAL A 127 12.28 -6.48 -1.01
N SER A 128 11.31 -7.19 -0.42
CA SER A 128 11.01 -8.57 -0.79
C SER A 128 10.10 -8.70 -2.03
N THR A 129 9.35 -7.65 -2.39
CA THR A 129 8.55 -7.67 -3.61
C THR A 129 9.45 -7.58 -4.84
N ARG A 130 9.14 -8.36 -5.87
CA ARG A 130 9.85 -8.30 -7.18
C ARG A 130 9.35 -7.17 -8.07
N GLU A 131 8.45 -6.35 -7.55
CA GLU A 131 7.82 -5.27 -8.31
C GLU A 131 8.72 -4.04 -8.33
N PRO A 132 8.81 -3.32 -9.46
CA PRO A 132 9.60 -2.10 -9.54
C PRO A 132 9.04 -1.03 -8.58
N LEU A 133 9.86 -0.57 -7.63
CA LEU A 133 9.50 0.46 -6.64
C LEU A 133 9.13 1.81 -7.25
N VAL A 134 9.65 2.09 -8.46
CA VAL A 134 9.39 3.32 -9.19
C VAL A 134 9.01 2.96 -10.61
N VAL A 135 7.74 3.18 -10.95
CA VAL A 135 7.26 3.12 -12.33
C VAL A 135 7.15 4.57 -12.81
N SER A 136 7.74 4.88 -13.97
CA SER A 136 7.69 6.22 -14.52
C SER A 136 6.27 6.54 -14.98
N SER A 137 5.58 7.44 -14.26
CA SER A 137 4.25 7.92 -14.65
C SER A 137 4.25 8.64 -16.01
N TRP A 138 5.39 9.23 -16.38
CA TRP A 138 5.59 9.93 -17.65
C TRP A 138 5.55 9.00 -18.88
N PHE A 139 5.88 7.73 -18.69
CA PHE A 139 5.85 6.72 -19.74
C PHE A 139 4.95 5.57 -19.26
N ARG A 140 3.67 5.88 -19.04
CA ARG A 140 2.60 4.90 -19.29
C ARG A 140 2.20 5.02 -20.77
N PRO A 141 2.86 4.37 -21.74
CA PRO A 141 2.27 4.12 -23.05
C PRO A 141 1.06 3.15 -22.97
N GLY A 142 0.45 3.02 -21.77
CA GLY A 142 -0.43 1.98 -21.24
C GLY A 142 -1.89 2.06 -21.71
N GLY A 143 -2.15 2.66 -22.86
CA GLY A 143 -3.41 2.42 -23.55
C GLY A 143 -3.31 1.21 -24.45
N PHE A 144 -2.28 1.18 -25.31
CA PHE A 144 -2.29 0.33 -26.49
C PHE A 144 -1.65 -1.03 -26.27
N ARG A 145 -0.41 -1.08 -25.74
CA ARG A 145 0.30 -2.34 -25.51
C ARG A 145 -0.43 -3.20 -24.47
N GLU A 146 -0.83 -2.62 -23.35
CA GLU A 146 -1.61 -3.32 -22.32
C GLU A 146 -2.99 -3.77 -22.82
N ARG A 147 -3.64 -2.99 -23.71
CA ARG A 147 -4.88 -3.42 -24.36
C ARG A 147 -4.62 -4.63 -25.26
N LEU A 148 -3.59 -4.60 -26.10
CA LEU A 148 -3.23 -5.75 -26.94
C LEU A 148 -2.84 -6.98 -26.12
N GLU A 149 -2.09 -6.82 -25.03
CA GLU A 149 -1.72 -7.92 -24.13
C GLU A 149 -2.96 -8.53 -23.44
N ARG A 150 -3.93 -7.70 -23.01
CA ARG A 150 -5.22 -8.16 -22.47
C ARG A 150 -6.07 -8.88 -23.51
N GLU A 151 -6.15 -8.35 -24.73
CA GLU A 151 -6.87 -8.97 -25.84
C GLU A 151 -6.26 -10.34 -26.17
N ARG A 152 -4.93 -10.43 -26.31
CA ARG A 152 -4.22 -11.70 -26.52
C ARG A 152 -4.43 -12.69 -25.38
N LEU A 153 -4.34 -12.25 -24.13
CA LEU A 153 -4.58 -13.12 -22.97
C LEU A 153 -6.02 -13.64 -22.95
N CYS A 154 -7.00 -12.80 -23.29
CA CYS A 154 -8.40 -13.19 -23.38
C CYS A 154 -8.60 -14.24 -24.47
N GLU A 155 -8.09 -14.00 -25.68
CA GLU A 155 -8.18 -14.94 -26.79
C GLU A 155 -7.51 -16.28 -26.47
N PHE A 156 -6.32 -16.26 -25.88
CA PHE A 156 -5.61 -17.48 -25.47
C PHE A 156 -6.38 -18.26 -24.39
N ALA A 157 -6.95 -17.56 -23.39
CA ALA A 157 -7.79 -18.18 -22.37
C ALA A 157 -9.07 -18.79 -22.97
N LEU A 158 -9.68 -18.12 -23.96
CA LEU A 158 -10.85 -18.64 -24.67
C LEU A 158 -10.51 -19.90 -25.47
N LEU A 159 -9.34 -19.95 -26.13
CA LEU A 159 -8.86 -21.13 -26.84
C LEU A 159 -8.65 -22.31 -25.89
N GLN A 160 -7.94 -22.13 -24.77
CA GLN A 160 -7.73 -23.18 -23.76
C GLN A 160 -9.05 -23.71 -23.19
N ALA A 161 -10.00 -22.83 -22.91
CA ALA A 161 -11.31 -23.24 -22.40
C ALA A 161 -12.16 -23.97 -23.46
N ARG A 162 -11.98 -23.69 -24.76
CA ARG A 162 -12.57 -24.46 -25.87
C ARG A 162 -11.96 -25.85 -26.01
N GLU A 163 -10.67 -26.00 -25.70
CA GLU A 163 -9.97 -27.29 -25.66
C GLU A 163 -10.37 -28.15 -24.45
N GLY A 164 -11.29 -27.67 -23.61
CA GLY A 164 -11.83 -28.41 -22.47
C GLY A 164 -11.05 -28.23 -21.18
N VAL A 165 -10.11 -27.26 -21.13
CA VAL A 165 -9.43 -26.91 -19.88
C VAL A 165 -10.45 -26.33 -18.90
N THR A 166 -10.68 -27.05 -17.80
CA THR A 166 -11.56 -26.60 -16.71
C THR A 166 -11.06 -25.31 -16.08
N MET A 167 -11.95 -24.53 -15.48
CA MET A 167 -11.60 -23.22 -14.91
C MET A 167 -10.56 -23.26 -13.79
N GLU A 168 -10.59 -24.32 -12.99
CA GLU A 168 -9.57 -24.54 -11.94
C GLU A 168 -8.17 -24.71 -12.55
N HIS A 169 -8.10 -25.30 -13.74
CA HIS A 169 -6.85 -25.54 -14.47
C HIS A 169 -6.47 -24.40 -15.42
N LEU A 170 -7.42 -23.55 -15.82
CA LEU A 170 -7.17 -22.47 -16.78
C LEU A 170 -6.13 -21.49 -16.25
N SER A 171 -6.25 -21.04 -15.00
CA SER A 171 -5.26 -20.14 -14.38
C SER A 171 -3.85 -20.74 -14.39
N ARG A 172 -3.74 -22.04 -14.06
CA ARG A 172 -2.47 -22.77 -14.07
C ARG A 172 -1.92 -22.97 -15.48
N ALA A 173 -2.78 -23.17 -16.47
CA ALA A 173 -2.38 -23.28 -17.89
C ALA A 173 -1.83 -21.94 -18.41
N LEU A 174 -2.48 -20.82 -18.08
CA LEU A 174 -2.01 -19.48 -18.44
C LEU A 174 -0.65 -19.16 -17.81
N LEU A 175 -0.44 -19.52 -16.55
CA LEU A 175 0.84 -19.31 -15.86
C LEU A 175 1.99 -20.19 -16.37
N ARG A 176 1.69 -21.30 -17.07
CA ARG A 176 2.71 -22.20 -17.64
C ARG A 176 3.24 -21.72 -18.99
N SER A 177 2.46 -20.95 -19.74
CA SER A 177 2.86 -20.43 -21.05
C SER A 177 3.79 -19.24 -20.90
N GLU A 178 4.97 -19.29 -21.50
CA GLU A 178 5.98 -18.23 -21.40
C GLU A 178 5.47 -16.89 -21.94
N ASP A 179 4.67 -16.92 -23.01
CA ASP A 179 4.13 -15.73 -23.67
C ASP A 179 3.04 -15.02 -22.86
N THR A 180 2.29 -15.74 -22.02
CA THR A 180 1.16 -15.18 -21.27
C THR A 180 1.42 -15.08 -19.77
N ARG A 181 2.48 -15.69 -19.26
CA ARG A 181 2.80 -15.74 -17.83
C ARG A 181 2.85 -14.35 -17.18
N GLU A 182 3.60 -13.42 -17.76
CA GLU A 182 3.77 -12.06 -17.19
C GLU A 182 2.43 -11.30 -17.10
N VAL A 183 1.55 -11.49 -18.09
CA VAL A 183 0.23 -10.84 -18.11
C VAL A 183 -0.74 -11.57 -17.17
N ALA A 184 -0.70 -12.90 -17.13
CA ALA A 184 -1.55 -13.73 -16.28
C ALA A 184 -1.24 -13.59 -14.77
N GLU A 185 0.01 -13.26 -14.42
CA GLU A 185 0.41 -12.93 -13.06
C GLU A 185 -0.25 -11.60 -12.59
N ARG A 186 -0.48 -10.65 -13.51
CA ARG A 186 -1.07 -9.33 -13.23
C ARG A 186 -2.58 -9.24 -13.42
N MET A 187 -3.19 -10.22 -14.07
CA MET A 187 -4.61 -10.23 -14.43
C MET A 187 -5.38 -11.35 -13.71
N PHE A 188 -6.66 -11.12 -13.46
CA PHE A 188 -7.64 -12.16 -13.18
C PHE A 188 -8.32 -12.59 -14.47
N VAL A 189 -8.65 -13.89 -14.55
CA VAL A 189 -9.38 -14.47 -15.67
C VAL A 189 -10.59 -15.21 -15.11
N ALA A 190 -11.77 -14.72 -15.47
CA ALA A 190 -13.04 -15.34 -15.14
C ALA A 190 -13.70 -15.87 -16.41
N SER A 191 -14.51 -16.93 -16.30
CA SER A 191 -15.34 -17.40 -17.41
C SER A 191 -16.80 -17.48 -17.00
N ARG A 192 -17.66 -17.41 -18.01
CA ARG A 192 -19.09 -17.63 -17.86
C ARG A 192 -19.62 -18.30 -19.11
N ARG A 193 -20.44 -19.34 -18.94
CA ARG A 193 -21.27 -19.89 -20.01
C ARG A 193 -22.60 -19.13 -20.04
N GLY A 194 -22.87 -18.47 -21.15
CA GLY A 194 -24.12 -17.79 -21.44
C GLY A 194 -25.20 -18.74 -21.97
N PRO A 195 -26.39 -18.20 -22.30
CA PRO A 195 -27.44 -18.97 -22.98
C PRO A 195 -26.91 -19.57 -24.30
N GLY A 196 -27.30 -20.80 -24.59
CA GLY A 196 -26.81 -21.55 -25.76
C GLY A 196 -25.37 -22.07 -25.62
N ASP A 197 -24.89 -22.28 -24.39
CA ASP A 197 -23.53 -22.75 -24.08
C ASP A 197 -22.41 -21.83 -24.61
N ALA A 198 -22.74 -20.56 -24.87
CA ALA A 198 -21.78 -19.59 -25.35
C ALA A 198 -20.76 -19.26 -24.25
N LEU A 199 -19.51 -19.69 -24.42
CA LEU A 199 -18.43 -19.42 -23.49
C LEU A 199 -17.94 -17.97 -23.65
N GLY A 200 -17.93 -17.22 -22.56
CA GLY A 200 -17.31 -15.91 -22.44
C GLY A 200 -16.18 -15.93 -21.42
N ILE A 201 -15.08 -15.25 -21.73
CA ILE A 201 -13.95 -15.01 -20.83
C ILE A 201 -13.89 -13.51 -20.54
N LEU A 202 -13.63 -13.16 -19.28
CA LEU A 202 -13.38 -11.80 -18.82
C LEU A 202 -12.00 -11.75 -18.18
N VAL A 203 -11.14 -10.90 -18.73
CA VAL A 203 -9.79 -10.61 -18.22
C VAL A 203 -9.77 -9.22 -17.63
N PHE A 204 -9.30 -9.06 -16.40
CA PHE A 204 -9.28 -7.75 -15.73
C PHE A 204 -8.10 -7.63 -14.74
N PRO A 205 -7.61 -6.42 -14.44
CA PRO A 205 -6.47 -6.23 -13.54
C PRO A 205 -6.72 -6.76 -12.14
N ARG A 206 -5.65 -7.23 -11.48
CA ARG A 206 -5.69 -7.60 -10.05
C ARG A 206 -5.69 -6.38 -9.13
N ASP A 207 -5.05 -5.29 -9.54
CA ASP A 207 -5.06 -4.02 -8.79
C ASP A 207 -6.45 -3.36 -8.90
N PRO A 208 -7.16 -3.11 -7.79
CA PRO A 208 -8.47 -2.46 -7.81
C PRO A 208 -8.43 -1.06 -8.43
N THR A 209 -7.32 -0.34 -8.27
CA THR A 209 -7.15 1.01 -8.83
C THR A 209 -7.08 0.95 -10.35
N GLU A 210 -6.32 0.00 -10.90
CA GLU A 210 -6.29 -0.23 -12.34
C GLU A 210 -7.64 -0.74 -12.84
N LEU A 211 -8.29 -1.65 -12.13
CA LEU A 211 -9.63 -2.11 -12.49
C LEU A 211 -10.64 -0.95 -12.60
N GLU A 212 -10.62 0.00 -11.66
CA GLU A 212 -11.47 1.19 -11.69
C GLU A 212 -11.17 2.10 -12.88
N GLU A 213 -9.88 2.28 -13.21
CA GLU A 213 -9.40 3.16 -14.29
C GLU A 213 -9.65 2.57 -15.69
N ILE A 214 -9.29 1.30 -15.90
CA ILE A 214 -9.23 0.67 -17.23
C ILE A 214 -10.26 -0.43 -17.48
N GLY A 215 -10.99 -0.87 -16.45
CA GLY A 215 -11.99 -1.94 -16.55
C GLY A 215 -11.40 -3.30 -16.91
N GLY A 216 -12.15 -4.10 -17.68
CA GLY A 216 -11.75 -5.42 -18.17
C GLY A 216 -11.85 -5.56 -19.69
N THR A 217 -11.43 -6.71 -20.20
CA THR A 217 -11.58 -7.13 -21.59
C THR A 217 -12.36 -8.43 -21.62
N ARG A 218 -13.46 -8.46 -22.36
CA ARG A 218 -14.29 -9.64 -22.55
C ARG A 218 -14.17 -10.17 -23.97
N CYS A 219 -14.04 -11.49 -24.11
CA CYS A 219 -14.07 -12.20 -25.38
C CYS A 219 -15.02 -13.40 -25.26
N GLY A 220 -15.57 -13.88 -26.37
CA GLY A 220 -16.54 -14.97 -26.34
C GLY A 220 -16.59 -15.78 -27.63
N THR A 221 -17.40 -16.83 -27.64
CA THR A 221 -17.46 -17.77 -28.78
C THR A 221 -18.12 -17.21 -30.05
N GLY A 222 -18.82 -16.07 -29.96
CA GLY A 222 -19.47 -15.42 -31.11
C GLY A 222 -18.50 -14.65 -32.01
N ALA A 223 -19.04 -13.98 -33.04
CA ALA A 223 -18.30 -13.05 -33.89
C ALA A 223 -17.83 -11.77 -33.16
N GLU A 224 -18.12 -11.66 -31.87
CA GLU A 224 -17.69 -10.54 -31.04
C GLU A 224 -16.18 -10.65 -30.77
N ARG A 225 -15.43 -9.74 -31.38
CA ARG A 225 -14.04 -9.47 -31.01
C ARG A 225 -13.95 -9.08 -29.53
N ALA A 226 -12.76 -9.19 -28.97
CA ALA A 226 -12.46 -8.70 -27.63
C ALA A 226 -12.99 -7.26 -27.46
N ARG A 227 -13.80 -7.04 -26.43
CA ARG A 227 -14.46 -5.76 -26.14
C ARG A 227 -14.04 -5.30 -24.75
N LEU A 228 -13.78 -4.01 -24.63
CA LEU A 228 -13.54 -3.36 -23.34
C LEU A 228 -14.85 -3.28 -22.54
N VAL A 229 -14.76 -3.65 -21.27
CA VAL A 229 -15.86 -3.71 -20.32
C VAL A 229 -15.54 -2.71 -19.19
N PRO A 230 -16.40 -1.72 -18.91
CA PRO A 230 -16.16 -0.78 -17.82
C PRO A 230 -16.19 -1.49 -16.46
N SER A 231 -15.51 -0.91 -15.47
CA SER A 231 -15.38 -1.48 -14.11
C SER A 231 -16.72 -1.87 -13.47
N ARG A 232 -17.77 -1.07 -13.68
CA ARG A 232 -19.13 -1.35 -13.20
C ARG A 232 -19.69 -2.67 -13.75
N GLU A 233 -19.51 -2.93 -15.04
CA GLU A 233 -19.95 -4.18 -15.69
C GLU A 233 -19.09 -5.38 -15.24
N VAL A 234 -17.80 -5.16 -14.93
CA VAL A 234 -16.96 -6.21 -14.32
C VAL A 234 -17.52 -6.59 -12.95
N SER A 235 -17.84 -5.63 -12.09
CA SER A 235 -18.41 -5.90 -10.76
C SER A 235 -19.76 -6.61 -10.84
N GLU A 236 -20.60 -6.26 -11.81
CA GLU A 236 -21.86 -6.96 -12.09
C GLU A 236 -21.61 -8.41 -12.52
N PHE A 237 -20.66 -8.62 -13.44
CA PHE A 237 -20.25 -9.95 -13.88
C PHE A 237 -19.72 -10.82 -12.73
N LEU A 238 -18.92 -10.25 -11.82
CA LEU A 238 -18.39 -10.95 -10.64
C LEU A 238 -19.49 -11.27 -9.61
N SER A 239 -20.43 -10.33 -9.41
CA SER A 239 -21.55 -10.51 -8.49
C SER A 239 -22.45 -11.67 -8.94
N ASP A 240 -22.74 -11.74 -10.24
CA ASP A 240 -23.49 -12.85 -10.85
C ASP A 240 -22.84 -14.22 -10.62
N MET A 241 -21.51 -14.29 -10.56
CA MET A 241 -20.80 -15.55 -10.28
C MET A 241 -20.92 -16.00 -8.83
N ASN A 242 -20.90 -15.06 -7.88
CA ASN A 242 -21.06 -15.35 -6.45
C ASN A 242 -22.49 -15.78 -6.08
N VAL A 243 -23.49 -15.45 -6.92
CA VAL A 243 -24.91 -15.79 -6.71
C VAL A 243 -25.23 -17.25 -7.07
N ARG A 244 -24.25 -18.08 -7.51
CA ARG A 244 -24.45 -19.54 -7.65
C ARG A 244 -23.86 -20.34 -6.48
N PRO A 245 -24.54 -20.42 -5.32
CA PRO A 245 -24.27 -21.47 -4.36
C PRO A 245 -24.93 -22.77 -4.85
N GLY A 246 -24.14 -23.77 -5.22
CA GLY A 246 -24.63 -25.16 -5.23
C GLY A 246 -25.26 -25.72 -6.51
N GLY A 247 -24.66 -25.50 -7.68
CA GLY A 247 -24.99 -26.26 -8.89
C GLY A 247 -24.09 -27.48 -9.08
N ALA A 248 -24.17 -28.48 -8.19
CA ALA A 248 -23.76 -29.84 -8.55
C ALA A 248 -24.87 -30.44 -9.43
N PRO A 249 -24.54 -31.18 -10.52
CA PRO A 249 -25.53 -32.00 -11.22
C PRO A 249 -26.07 -33.13 -10.32
#